data_AF-A0A2V7D6V8-F1
#
_entry.id   AF-A0A2V7D6V8-F1
#
_cell.length_a   1.000
_cell.length_b   1.000
_cell.length_c   1.000
_cell.angle_alpha   90.00
_cell.angle_beta   90.00
_cell.angle_gamma   90.00
#
_symmetry.space_group_name_H-M   'P 1'
#
loop_
_entity.id
_entity.type
_entity.pdbx_description
1 polymer ?
#
loop_
_entity_poly.entity_id
_entity_poly.type
_entity_poly.pdbx_seq_one_letter_code
_entity_poly.pdbx_strand_id
1 'polypeptide(L)'
;MSHRHHSDRAATRDDRNDGCGAPYLVAGFSVVATAMGTKRPLFPWIEFQSRRPTAAEMSAWYRRDPRAGVAIVCDAVSGLAVVDFDPRNSDGTARAVPRQEFCCLRQP
;
A
#
# COMPACT_ATOMS: atom_id res chain seq x y z
N MET A 1 40.46 -14.95 29.17
CA MET A 1 39.00 -15.12 29.02
C MET A 1 38.39 -13.74 28.84
N SER A 2 38.28 -13.26 27.59
CA SER A 2 37.75 -11.93 27.30
C SER A 2 36.36 -12.09 26.70
N HIS A 3 35.34 -11.72 27.48
CA HIS A 3 33.95 -11.74 27.05
C HIS A 3 33.79 -10.77 25.89
N ARG A 4 33.52 -11.31 24.68
CA ARG A 4 33.15 -10.50 23.53
C ARG A 4 31.73 -10.00 23.76
N HIS A 5 31.61 -8.67 23.84
CA HIS A 5 30.35 -7.95 23.68
C HIS A 5 29.63 -8.48 22.45
N HIS A 6 28.42 -9.00 22.63
CA HIS A 6 27.48 -9.19 21.53
C HIS A 6 26.96 -7.79 21.20
N SER A 7 27.69 -7.09 20.32
CA SER A 7 27.14 -5.92 19.64
C SER A 7 26.05 -6.44 18.72
N ASP A 8 24.79 -6.22 19.10
CA ASP A 8 23.63 -6.43 18.23
C ASP A 8 23.91 -5.73 16.91
N ARG A 9 24.14 -6.54 15.87
CA ARG A 9 24.39 -6.06 14.53
C ARG A 9 23.12 -5.38 14.03
N ALA A 10 23.24 -4.05 14.01
CA ALA A 10 22.57 -3.10 13.15
C ALA A 10 21.75 -3.72 12.02
N ALA A 11 20.51 -3.28 11.92
CA ALA A 11 19.64 -3.44 10.77
C ALA A 11 20.42 -3.11 9.48
N THR A 12 20.76 -4.13 8.70
CA THR A 12 21.31 -3.95 7.35
C THR A 12 20.34 -4.57 6.35
N ARG A 13 19.38 -3.77 5.87
CA ARG A 13 18.82 -3.91 4.51
C ARG A 13 17.99 -2.67 4.11
N ASP A 14 18.67 -1.80 3.37
CA ASP A 14 18.16 -0.74 2.48
C ASP A 14 17.49 0.50 3.11
N ASP A 15 18.34 1.42 3.55
CA ASP A 15 17.99 2.76 4.05
C ASP A 15 17.66 3.78 2.93
N ARG A 16 17.16 3.34 1.75
CA ARG A 16 16.88 4.21 0.58
C ARG A 16 15.41 4.27 0.18
N ASN A 17 14.49 4.17 1.13
CA ASN A 17 13.06 4.24 0.82
C ASN A 17 12.53 5.68 0.96
N ASP A 18 13.19 6.62 0.28
CA ASP A 18 12.87 8.05 0.29
C ASP A 18 11.55 8.38 -0.44
N GLY A 19 10.85 7.38 -0.96
CA GLY A 19 9.55 7.56 -1.60
C GLY A 19 9.17 6.46 -2.60
N CYS A 20 9.01 5.21 -2.13
CA CYS A 20 8.50 4.10 -2.95
C CYS A 20 7.19 4.44 -3.70
N GLY A 21 6.38 5.37 -3.17
CA GLY A 21 5.12 5.78 -3.80
C GLY A 21 5.25 6.71 -5.02
N ALA A 22 6.38 7.40 -5.22
CA ALA A 22 6.48 8.48 -6.21
C ALA A 22 6.26 8.03 -7.67
N PRO A 23 6.78 6.87 -8.12
CA PRO A 23 6.50 6.37 -9.46
C PRO A 23 5.01 6.12 -9.73
N TYR A 24 4.27 5.64 -8.73
CA TYR A 24 2.82 5.37 -8.87
C TYR A 24 2.01 6.66 -8.96
N LEU A 25 2.41 7.70 -8.22
CA LEU A 25 1.82 9.02 -8.33
C LEU A 25 2.00 9.61 -9.73
N VAL A 26 3.22 9.51 -10.28
CA VAL A 26 3.54 9.96 -11.64
C VAL A 26 2.73 9.18 -12.69
N ALA A 27 2.51 7.89 -12.46
CA ALA A 27 1.67 7.04 -13.30
C ALA A 27 0.17 7.34 -13.18
N GLY A 28 -0.22 8.25 -12.27
CA GLY A 28 -1.61 8.67 -12.09
C GLY A 28 -2.43 7.75 -11.20
N PHE A 29 -1.80 7.00 -10.30
CA PHE A 29 -2.54 6.25 -9.29
C PHE A 29 -2.75 7.10 -8.04
N SER A 30 -3.91 6.93 -7.40
CA SER A 30 -4.08 7.35 -6.01
C SER A 30 -3.43 6.32 -5.11
N VAL A 31 -2.55 6.75 -4.20
CA VAL A 31 -1.75 5.85 -3.36
C VAL A 31 -1.67 6.34 -1.92
N VAL A 32 -1.45 5.44 -0.98
CA VAL A 32 -1.28 5.77 0.44
C VAL A 32 -0.15 4.96 1.06
N ALA A 33 0.48 5.52 2.08
CA ALA A 33 1.52 4.84 2.85
C ALA A 33 0.91 3.84 3.86
N THR A 34 1.49 2.66 3.97
CA THR A 34 1.04 1.59 4.89
C THR A 34 2.10 1.23 5.92
N ALA A 35 1.66 0.76 7.09
CA ALA A 35 2.59 0.24 8.09
C ALA A 35 3.29 -1.01 7.56
N MET A 36 4.61 -1.04 7.69
CA MET A 36 5.47 -2.06 7.10
C MET A 36 5.05 -3.48 7.51
N GLY A 37 5.00 -4.40 6.55
CA GLY A 37 4.57 -5.79 6.77
C GLY A 37 3.06 -5.96 7.01
N THR A 38 2.26 -4.90 6.84
CA THR A 38 0.81 -4.94 7.03
C THR A 38 0.09 -4.37 5.81
N LYS A 39 -1.24 -4.56 5.76
CA LYS A 39 -2.14 -3.88 4.80
C LYS A 39 -2.85 -2.67 5.42
N ARG A 40 -2.33 -2.11 6.53
CA ARG A 40 -2.98 -1.01 7.25
C ARG A 40 -2.39 0.34 6.84
N PRO A 41 -3.22 1.32 6.43
CA PRO A 41 -2.74 2.67 6.13
C PRO A 41 -2.25 3.38 7.39
N LEU A 42 -1.24 4.23 7.24
CA LEU A 42 -0.66 4.99 8.36
C LEU A 42 -1.55 6.15 8.84
N PHE A 43 -2.50 6.58 8.01
CA PHE A 43 -3.36 7.75 8.24
C PHE A 43 -4.79 7.45 7.72
N PRO A 44 -5.79 8.27 8.10
CA PRO A 44 -7.11 8.23 7.45
C PRO A 44 -6.95 8.37 5.94
N TRP A 45 -7.40 7.36 5.18
CA TRP A 45 -7.10 7.25 3.76
C TRP A 45 -8.32 7.47 2.85
N ILE A 46 -9.51 7.55 3.45
CA ILE A 46 -10.80 7.57 2.73
C ILE A 46 -10.88 8.73 1.74
N GLU A 47 -10.31 9.90 2.06
CA GLU A 47 -10.28 11.04 1.15
C GLU A 47 -9.50 10.76 -0.15
N PHE A 48 -8.52 9.86 -0.10
CA PHE A 48 -7.76 9.47 -1.28
C PHE A 48 -8.52 8.52 -2.20
N GLN A 49 -9.78 8.18 -1.86
CA GLN A 49 -10.73 7.54 -2.78
C GLN A 49 -11.34 8.50 -3.81
N SER A 50 -11.22 9.81 -3.59
CA SER A 50 -11.79 10.86 -4.45
C SER A 50 -10.75 11.85 -4.98
N ARG A 51 -9.52 11.82 -4.45
CA ARG A 51 -8.38 12.61 -4.95
C ARG A 51 -7.07 11.82 -4.83
N ARG A 52 -6.05 12.21 -5.59
CA ARG A 52 -4.69 11.72 -5.38
C ARG A 52 -4.01 12.50 -4.26
N PRO A 53 -3.05 11.90 -3.53
CA PRO A 53 -2.21 12.69 -2.65
C PRO A 53 -1.28 13.60 -3.46
N THR A 54 -0.85 14.67 -2.84
CA THR A 54 0.21 15.54 -3.36
C THR A 54 1.58 14.91 -3.12
N ALA A 55 2.58 15.35 -3.88
CA ALA A 55 3.97 14.95 -3.65
C ALA A 55 4.46 15.33 -2.23
N ALA A 56 3.95 16.44 -1.68
CA ALA A 56 4.29 16.90 -0.33
C ALA A 56 3.72 15.98 0.76
N GLU A 57 2.46 15.55 0.63
CA GLU A 57 1.81 14.59 1.53
C GLU A 57 2.56 13.25 1.51
N MET A 58 2.85 12.74 0.31
CA MET A 58 3.62 11.51 0.18
C MET A 58 4.99 11.62 0.84
N SER A 59 5.74 12.69 0.55
CA SER A 59 7.06 12.89 1.14
C SER A 59 6.97 13.01 2.67
N ALA A 60 5.89 13.60 3.20
CA ALA A 60 5.68 13.69 4.65
C ALA A 60 5.43 12.30 5.27
N TRP A 61 4.73 11.40 4.58
CA TRP A 61 4.52 10.04 5.06
C TRP A 61 5.82 9.25 5.16
N TYR A 62 6.66 9.27 4.11
CA TYR A 62 7.95 8.56 4.11
C TYR A 62 8.99 9.23 5.02
N ARG A 63 8.92 10.54 5.26
CA ARG A 63 9.71 11.18 6.34
C ARG A 63 9.31 10.70 7.73
N ARG A 64 8.02 10.40 7.94
CA ARG A 64 7.51 9.93 9.23
C ARG A 64 7.83 8.45 9.47
N ASP A 65 7.70 7.62 8.46
CA ASP A 65 8.14 6.23 8.50
C ASP A 65 8.84 5.89 7.17
N PRO A 66 10.18 5.95 7.14
CA PRO A 66 10.94 5.57 5.94
C PRO A 66 10.70 4.12 5.53
N ARG A 67 10.23 3.25 6.42
CA ARG A 67 9.97 1.84 6.08
C ARG A 67 8.54 1.62 5.61
N ALA A 68 7.73 2.66 5.47
CA ALA A 68 6.34 2.52 5.04
C ALA A 68 6.24 1.76 3.71
N GLY A 69 5.23 0.90 3.62
CA GLY A 69 4.80 0.32 2.35
C GLY A 69 3.97 1.30 1.53
N VAL A 70 3.62 0.90 0.31
CA VAL A 70 2.70 1.62 -0.57
C VAL A 70 1.46 0.76 -0.83
N ALA A 71 0.28 1.38 -0.83
CA ALA A 71 -0.95 0.79 -1.32
C ALA A 71 -1.57 1.69 -2.40
N ILE A 72 -2.12 1.08 -3.45
CA ILE A 72 -2.90 1.77 -4.47
C ILE A 72 -4.37 1.77 -4.06
N VAL A 73 -5.00 2.93 -4.08
CA VAL A 73 -6.43 3.07 -3.86
C VAL A 73 -7.14 2.67 -5.15
N CYS A 74 -7.85 1.54 -5.10
CA CYS A 74 -8.53 0.94 -6.25
C CYS A 74 -9.92 1.57 -6.43
N ASP A 75 -9.94 2.85 -6.74
CA ASP A 75 -11.14 3.66 -6.91
C ASP A 75 -11.31 4.11 -8.37
N ALA A 76 -12.33 4.94 -8.60
CA ALA A 76 -12.56 5.60 -9.88
C ALA A 76 -11.45 6.62 -10.25
N VAL A 77 -10.70 7.15 -9.29
CA VAL A 77 -9.62 8.12 -9.50
C VAL A 77 -8.38 7.45 -10.12
N SER A 78 -8.10 6.21 -9.71
CA SER A 78 -7.06 5.35 -10.27
C SER A 78 -7.54 4.60 -11.53
N GLY A 79 -8.85 4.50 -11.75
CA GLY A 79 -9.43 3.79 -12.90
C GLY A 79 -9.09 2.31 -12.94
N LEU A 80 -8.81 1.71 -11.77
CA LEU A 80 -8.26 0.36 -11.64
C LEU A 80 -9.28 -0.59 -11.01
N ALA A 81 -9.50 -1.73 -11.65
CA ALA A 81 -10.11 -2.89 -11.02
C ALA A 81 -8.99 -3.87 -10.64
N VAL A 82 -8.99 -4.35 -9.39
CA VAL A 82 -8.03 -5.36 -8.91
C VAL A 82 -8.77 -6.67 -8.70
N VAL A 83 -8.27 -7.73 -9.32
CA VAL A 83 -8.73 -9.10 -9.11
C VAL A 83 -7.66 -9.82 -8.31
N ASP A 84 -7.94 -10.10 -7.04
CA ASP A 84 -7.03 -10.81 -6.14
C ASP A 84 -7.34 -12.31 -6.19
N PHE A 85 -6.41 -13.12 -6.70
CA PHE A 85 -6.55 -14.57 -6.80
C PHE A 85 -5.82 -15.25 -5.63
N ASP A 86 -6.57 -15.74 -4.65
CA ASP A 86 -6.05 -16.61 -3.60
C ASP A 86 -6.46 -18.08 -3.88
N PRO A 87 -5.53 -18.96 -4.30
CA PRO A 87 -5.81 -20.36 -4.59
C PRO A 87 -6.20 -21.17 -3.35
N ARG A 88 -6.01 -20.63 -2.13
CA ARG A 88 -6.47 -21.27 -0.89
C ARG A 88 -7.98 -21.17 -0.71
N ASN A 89 -8.62 -20.21 -1.37
CA ASN A 89 -10.05 -19.90 -1.24
C ASN A 89 -10.82 -20.04 -2.56
N SER A 90 -10.21 -20.62 -3.60
CA SER A 90 -10.83 -20.75 -4.93
C SER A 90 -10.45 -22.08 -5.59
N ASP A 91 -11.19 -22.47 -6.62
CA ASP A 91 -10.85 -23.59 -7.50
C ASP A 91 -9.68 -23.26 -8.46
N GLY A 92 -9.02 -22.12 -8.28
CA GLY A 92 -7.93 -21.64 -9.12
C GLY A 92 -8.38 -21.09 -10.46
N THR A 93 -9.68 -20.87 -10.70
CA THR A 93 -10.18 -20.36 -11.98
C THR A 93 -10.80 -18.97 -11.88
N ALA A 94 -10.45 -18.12 -12.86
CA ALA A 94 -11.10 -16.83 -13.10
C ALA A 94 -12.15 -17.00 -14.19
N ARG A 95 -13.38 -16.55 -13.98
CA ARG A 95 -14.41 -16.50 -15.03
C ARG A 95 -15.03 -15.12 -15.07
N ALA A 96 -15.14 -14.55 -16.27
CA ALA A 96 -15.88 -13.32 -16.46
C ALA A 96 -17.35 -13.57 -16.12
N VAL A 97 -17.85 -12.86 -15.11
CA VAL A 97 -19.27 -12.84 -14.75
C VAL A 97 -19.87 -11.52 -15.22
N PRO A 98 -21.17 -11.47 -15.57
CA PRO A 98 -21.86 -10.22 -15.85
C PRO A 98 -21.62 -9.22 -14.72
N ARG A 99 -21.52 -7.93 -15.05
CA ARG A 99 -21.26 -6.84 -14.08
C ARG A 99 -22.32 -6.91 -12.97
N GLN A 100 -21.95 -7.50 -11.85
CA GLN A 100 -22.70 -7.37 -10.62
C GLN A 100 -22.33 -6.01 -10.04
N GLU A 101 -23.32 -5.21 -9.66
CA GLU A 101 -23.08 -3.96 -8.94
C GLU A 101 -22.48 -4.30 -7.57
N PHE A 102 -21.16 -4.46 -7.51
CA PHE A 102 -20.42 -4.54 -6.26
C PHE A 102 -20.38 -3.13 -5.66
N CYS A 103 -21.45 -2.76 -4.97
CA CYS A 103 -21.46 -1.63 -4.06
C CYS A 103 -21.02 -2.14 -2.68
N CYS A 104 -19.76 -1.91 -2.30
CA CYS A 104 -19.25 -2.18 -0.96
C CYS A 104 -19.84 -1.27 0.14
N LEU A 105 -20.99 -0.61 -0.09
CA LEU A 105 -21.62 0.34 0.85
C LEU A 105 -23.11 0.10 1.14
N ARG A 106 -23.62 -1.12 0.96
CA ARG A 106 -24.88 -1.51 1.60
C ARG A 106 -24.70 -2.78 2.42
N GLN A 107 -24.20 -2.60 3.65
CA GLN A 107 -24.61 -3.48 4.74
C GLN A 107 -25.96 -2.95 5.28
N PRO A 108 -26.93 -3.82 5.60
CA PRO A 108 -28.09 -3.44 6.40
C PRO A 108 -27.69 -3.06 7.83
#